data_AF-A0A2D4K079-F1
#
_entry.id   AF-A0A2D4K079-F1
#
_cell.length_a   1.000
_cell.length_b   1.000
_cell.length_c   1.000
_cell.angle_alpha   90.00
_cell.angle_beta   90.00
_cell.angle_gamma   90.00
#
_symmetry.space_group_name_H-M   'P 1'
#
loop_
_entity.id
_entity.type
_entity.pdbx_description
1 polymer ?
#
loop_
_entity_poly.entity_id
_entity_poly.type
_entity_poly.pdbx_seq_one_letter_code
_entity_poly.pdbx_strand_id
1 'polypeptide(L)'
;VSRLVKQGIRCSYVLINAISYVLPEVSKVLLGAHALLANGSVMSRMGTSQIALLSKAYNVSVLVCCETYKFCDRVQTDSFVSNELDDPDDLIGSKGKSRPLSNWQESKSLRLLNLVYDVTPLELVDLVITELGMIPCTSVPVVLRVKNVEQ
;
A
#
# COMPACT_ATOMS: atom_id res chain seq x y z
N VAL A 1 -11.67 -9.33 5.36
CA VAL A 1 -11.94 -10.68 5.93
C VAL A 1 -13.41 -11.08 5.84
N SER A 2 -14.36 -10.35 6.47
CA SER A 2 -15.79 -10.75 6.50
C SER A 2 -16.38 -11.12 5.13
N ARG A 3 -16.07 -10.35 4.07
CA ARG A 3 -16.53 -10.65 2.70
C ARG A 3 -16.03 -12.00 2.17
N LEU A 4 -14.78 -12.37 2.43
CA LEU A 4 -14.19 -13.64 1.95
C LEU A 4 -14.74 -14.84 2.72
N VAL A 5 -14.93 -14.70 4.03
CA VAL A 5 -15.52 -15.75 4.88
C VAL A 5 -16.96 -16.05 4.45
N LYS A 6 -17.75 -15.02 4.11
CA LYS A 6 -19.12 -15.19 3.57
C LYS A 6 -19.15 -16.00 2.27
N GLN A 7 -18.07 -15.99 1.48
CA GLN A 7 -17.94 -16.75 0.25
C GLN A 7 -17.33 -18.15 0.47
N GLY A 8 -17.13 -18.58 1.72
CA GLY A 8 -16.60 -19.92 2.04
C GLY A 8 -15.10 -20.08 1.82
N ILE A 9 -14.36 -18.98 1.61
CA ILE A 9 -12.91 -19.02 1.40
C ILE A 9 -12.20 -19.17 2.74
N ARG A 10 -11.25 -20.12 2.84
CA ARG A 10 -10.40 -20.27 4.03
C ARG A 10 -9.53 -19.02 4.21
N CYS A 11 -9.71 -18.32 5.33
CA CYS A 11 -9.03 -17.05 5.60
C CYS A 11 -8.26 -17.14 6.91
N SER A 12 -7.01 -16.69 6.90
CA SER A 12 -6.24 -16.38 8.10
C SER A 12 -6.13 -14.86 8.25
N TYR A 13 -6.31 -14.35 9.47
CA TYR A 13 -6.16 -12.92 9.76
C TYR A 13 -4.97 -12.73 10.70
N VAL A 14 -3.97 -11.99 10.21
CA VAL A 14 -2.76 -11.64 10.94
C VAL A 14 -2.49 -10.15 10.80
N LEU A 15 -1.79 -9.59 11.78
CA LEU A 15 -1.37 -8.19 11.76
C LEU A 15 -0.05 -8.04 10.99
N ILE A 16 0.28 -6.80 10.62
CA ILE A 16 1.47 -6.46 9.83
C ILE A 16 2.78 -6.92 10.50
N ASN A 17 2.82 -6.96 11.84
CA ASN A 17 3.97 -7.41 12.61
C ASN A 17 4.26 -8.92 12.48
N ALA A 18 3.29 -9.73 12.06
CA ALA A 18 3.42 -11.18 11.91
C ALA A 18 3.64 -11.61 10.44
N ILE A 19 3.84 -10.66 9.52
CA ILE A 19 4.02 -10.95 8.09
C ILE A 19 5.21 -11.90 7.86
N SER A 20 6.35 -11.66 8.51
CA SER A 20 7.55 -12.48 8.35
C SER A 20 7.35 -13.95 8.74
N TYR A 21 6.44 -14.21 9.68
CA TYR A 21 6.08 -15.56 10.10
C TYR A 21 5.21 -16.28 9.06
N VAL A 22 4.31 -15.55 8.39
CA VAL A 22 3.33 -16.14 7.46
C VAL A 22 3.86 -16.22 6.03
N LEU A 23 4.78 -15.33 5.63
CA LEU A 23 5.33 -15.30 4.26
C LEU A 23 5.89 -16.63 3.74
N PRO A 24 6.55 -17.50 4.54
CA PRO A 24 6.99 -18.82 4.07
C PRO A 24 5.86 -19.73 3.57
N GLU A 25 4.63 -19.54 4.06
CA GLU A 25 3.45 -20.30 3.62
C GLU A 25 2.73 -19.66 2.42
N VAL A 26 3.09 -18.42 2.08
CA VAL A 26 2.43 -17.62 1.04
C VAL A 26 3.18 -17.78 -0.28
N SER A 27 2.43 -18.03 -1.36
CA SER A 27 3.01 -18.16 -2.71
C SER A 27 2.89 -16.89 -3.55
N LYS A 28 1.92 -16.03 -3.27
CA LYS A 28 1.63 -14.79 -4.00
C LYS A 28 1.04 -13.75 -3.08
N VAL A 29 1.39 -12.49 -3.31
CA VAL A 29 0.82 -11.34 -2.63
C VAL A 29 0.03 -10.51 -3.62
N LEU A 30 -1.24 -10.26 -3.30
CA LEU A 30 -2.12 -9.37 -4.06
C LEU A 30 -2.25 -8.05 -3.31
N LEU A 31 -1.93 -6.95 -3.99
CA LEU A 31 -2.04 -5.60 -3.48
C LEU A 31 -3.01 -4.80 -4.34
N GLY A 32 -3.81 -3.95 -3.70
CA GLY A 32 -4.56 -2.91 -4.42
C GLY A 32 -3.74 -1.63 -4.43
N ALA A 33 -3.73 -0.91 -5.55
CA ALA A 33 -3.14 0.42 -5.61
C ALA A 33 -4.20 1.52 -5.48
N HIS A 34 -3.81 2.61 -4.81
CA HIS A 34 -4.56 3.86 -4.86
C HIS A 34 -4.20 4.63 -6.14
N ALA A 35 -2.91 4.69 -6.48
CA ALA A 35 -2.43 5.25 -7.74
C ALA A 35 -1.14 4.57 -8.21
N LEU A 36 -0.88 4.65 -9.51
CA LEU A 36 0.38 4.26 -10.12
C LEU A 36 1.06 5.50 -10.69
N LEU A 37 2.28 5.76 -10.23
CA LEU A 37 3.05 6.94 -10.61
C LEU A 37 3.77 6.73 -11.94
N ALA A 38 4.13 7.81 -12.62
CA ALA A 38 4.78 7.74 -13.93
C ALA A 38 6.17 7.06 -13.88
N ASN A 39 6.84 7.05 -12.72
CA ASN A 39 8.07 6.28 -12.54
C ASN A 39 7.82 4.78 -12.29
N GLY A 40 6.58 4.31 -12.33
CA GLY A 40 6.19 2.93 -12.03
C GLY A 40 6.08 2.62 -10.54
N SER A 41 6.27 3.60 -9.66
CA SER A 41 6.08 3.38 -8.22
C SER A 41 4.59 3.25 -7.90
N VAL A 42 4.28 2.38 -6.95
CA VAL A 42 2.91 2.10 -6.53
C VAL A 42 2.59 2.91 -5.29
N MET A 43 1.58 3.77 -5.37
CA MET A 43 1.06 4.47 -4.21
C MET A 43 -0.14 3.70 -3.66
N SER A 44 -0.07 3.26 -2.41
CA SER A 44 -1.15 2.55 -1.74
C SER A 44 -1.20 2.89 -0.25
N ARG A 45 -2.02 2.18 0.52
CA ARG A 45 -2.15 2.40 1.96
C ARG A 45 -0.85 2.10 2.68
N MET A 46 -0.59 2.84 3.74
CA MET A 46 0.58 2.67 4.59
C MET A 46 0.79 1.21 5.00
N GLY A 47 1.99 0.68 4.75
CA GLY A 47 2.38 -0.70 5.02
C GLY A 47 2.45 -1.58 3.77
N THR A 48 2.01 -1.08 2.60
CA THR A 48 2.14 -1.79 1.32
C THR A 48 3.59 -1.99 0.92
N SER A 49 4.41 -0.96 1.10
CA SER A 49 5.86 -0.99 0.86
C SER A 49 6.58 -1.98 1.77
N GLN A 50 6.16 -2.08 3.03
CA GLN A 50 6.71 -3.04 4.00
C GLN A 50 6.37 -4.49 3.60
N ILE A 51 5.12 -4.73 3.20
CA ILE A 51 4.69 -6.03 2.68
C ILE A 51 5.50 -6.39 1.44
N ALA A 52 5.62 -5.48 0.48
CA ALA A 52 6.33 -5.72 -0.78
C ALA A 52 7.82 -6.03 -0.56
N LEU A 53 8.47 -5.27 0.33
CA LEU A 53 9.88 -5.49 0.69
C LEU A 53 10.11 -6.87 1.32
N LEU A 54 9.29 -7.25 2.30
CA LEU A 54 9.39 -8.56 2.94
C LEU A 54 9.08 -9.67 1.93
N SER A 55 8.04 -9.50 1.10
CA SER A 55 7.68 -10.49 0.09
C SER A 55 8.84 -10.75 -0.88
N LYS A 56 9.52 -9.68 -1.32
CA LYS A 56 10.71 -9.80 -2.17
C LYS A 56 11.85 -10.55 -1.47
N ALA A 57 12.10 -10.27 -0.19
CA ALA A 57 13.12 -10.97 0.59
C ALA A 57 12.85 -12.47 0.75
N TYR A 58 11.58 -12.88 0.82
CA TYR A 58 11.15 -14.28 0.86
C TYR A 58 10.91 -14.90 -0.53
N ASN A 59 11.27 -14.20 -1.61
CA ASN A 59 11.04 -14.62 -3.01
C ASN A 59 9.58 -14.92 -3.36
N VAL A 60 8.65 -14.20 -2.74
CA VAL A 60 7.21 -14.28 -3.00
C VAL A 60 6.81 -13.19 -3.99
N SER A 61 6.09 -13.57 -5.05
CA SER A 61 5.71 -12.64 -6.09
C SER A 61 4.66 -11.63 -5.62
N VAL A 62 4.89 -10.35 -5.93
CA VAL A 62 4.01 -9.23 -5.58
C VAL A 62 3.28 -8.75 -6.83
N LEU A 63 1.94 -8.91 -6.83
CA LEU A 63 1.07 -8.49 -7.92
C LEU A 63 0.18 -7.35 -7.44
N VAL A 64 0.14 -6.28 -8.23
CA VAL A 64 -0.64 -5.08 -7.94
C VAL A 64 -1.80 -4.98 -8.91
N CYS A 65 -3.02 -4.92 -8.38
CA CYS A 65 -4.22 -4.71 -9.17
C CYS A 65 -4.57 -3.22 -9.15
N CYS A 66 -4.62 -2.60 -10.32
CA CYS A 66 -4.90 -1.18 -10.48
C CYS A 66 -5.60 -0.91 -11.81
N GLU A 67 -6.63 -0.08 -11.80
CA GLU A 67 -7.30 0.38 -13.01
C GLU A 67 -6.48 1.50 -13.68
N THR A 68 -6.47 1.55 -15.02
CA THR A 68 -5.62 2.50 -15.75
C THR A 68 -6.02 3.97 -15.59
N TYR A 69 -7.20 4.29 -15.02
CA TYR A 69 -7.58 5.68 -14.73
C TYR A 69 -6.90 6.22 -13.46
N LYS A 70 -6.38 5.34 -12.59
CA LYS A 70 -5.61 5.72 -11.39
C LYS A 70 -4.14 5.98 -11.69
N PHE A 71 -3.76 6.00 -12.96
CA PHE A 71 -2.40 6.30 -13.37
C PHE A 71 -2.19 7.81 -13.26
N CYS A 72 -1.02 8.22 -12.79
CA CYS A 72 -0.70 9.61 -12.55
C CYS A 72 0.60 9.98 -13.26
N ASP A 73 0.59 11.12 -13.97
CA ASP A 73 1.79 11.70 -14.58
C ASP A 73 2.81 12.20 -13.53
N ARG A 74 2.37 12.33 -12.27
CA ARG A 74 3.24 12.74 -11.16
C ARG A 74 4.24 11.65 -10.84
N VAL A 75 5.44 12.09 -10.45
CA VAL A 75 6.52 11.23 -9.98
C VAL A 75 6.80 11.58 -8.52
N GLN A 76 6.84 10.56 -7.69
CA GLN A 76 7.18 10.66 -6.28
C GLN A 76 8.06 9.46 -5.92
N THR A 77 9.10 9.70 -5.15
CA THR A 77 10.09 8.68 -4.75
C THR A 77 10.01 8.39 -3.25
N ASP A 78 9.52 9.35 -2.48
CA ASP A 78 9.42 9.30 -1.03
C ASP A 78 7.94 9.30 -0.60
N SER A 79 7.65 8.98 0.66
CA SER A 79 6.27 9.02 1.18
C SER A 79 5.96 10.29 1.98
N PHE A 80 6.81 11.34 1.89
CA PHE A 80 6.69 12.55 2.71
C PHE A 80 6.26 13.78 1.90
N VAL A 81 6.79 13.97 0.69
CA VAL A 81 6.54 15.16 -0.14
C VAL A 81 5.05 15.37 -0.42
N SER A 82 4.32 14.29 -0.72
CA SER A 82 2.89 14.35 -0.97
C SER A 82 2.21 13.15 -0.31
N ASN A 83 1.58 13.38 0.83
CA ASN A 83 0.83 12.38 1.57
C ASN A 83 -0.38 13.01 2.26
N GLU A 84 -1.35 12.18 2.59
CA GLU A 84 -2.50 12.56 3.41
C GLU A 84 -2.19 12.23 4.87
N LEU A 85 -2.49 13.20 5.75
CA LEU A 85 -2.40 13.02 7.20
C LEU A 85 -3.77 12.67 7.73
N ASP A 86 -3.86 11.53 8.42
CA ASP A 86 -5.06 11.12 9.12
C ASP A 86 -5.11 11.73 10.53
N ASP A 87 -6.22 11.52 11.24
CA ASP A 87 -6.38 12.03 12.61
C ASP A 87 -5.30 11.42 13.53
N PRO A 88 -4.47 12.24 14.22
CA PRO A 88 -3.53 11.75 15.21
C PRO A 88 -4.20 11.04 16.40
N ASP A 89 -5.44 11.38 16.73
CA ASP A 89 -6.15 10.84 17.89
C ASP A 89 -6.57 9.37 17.67
N ASP A 90 -6.62 8.89 16.41
CA ASP A 90 -6.86 7.48 16.09
C ASP A 90 -5.76 6.56 16.64
N LEU A 91 -4.56 7.09 16.87
CA LEU A 91 -3.43 6.34 17.45
C LEU A 91 -3.54 6.17 18.96
N ILE A 92 -4.41 6.93 19.64
CA ILE A 92 -4.54 6.91 21.11
C ILE A 92 -5.11 5.56 21.62
N GLY A 93 -5.65 4.75 20.71
CA GLY A 93 -6.07 3.38 20.98
C GLY A 93 -7.40 3.32 21.74
N SER A 94 -8.33 2.53 21.22
CA SER A 94 -9.66 2.35 21.84
C SER A 94 -9.65 1.37 23.03
N LYS A 95 -8.61 0.51 23.16
CA LYS A 95 -8.63 -0.65 24.06
C LYS A 95 -7.71 -0.47 25.28
N GLY A 96 -8.28 0.00 26.39
CA GLY A 96 -7.62 0.03 27.70
C GLY A 96 -8.27 1.02 28.67
N LYS A 97 -8.19 0.75 29.99
CA LYS A 97 -8.64 1.70 31.04
C LYS A 97 -7.73 2.93 31.16
N SER A 98 -6.51 2.86 30.63
CA SER A 98 -5.54 3.96 30.62
C SER A 98 -5.17 4.27 29.17
N ARG A 99 -5.30 5.54 28.79
CA ARG A 99 -4.91 6.07 27.48
C ARG A 99 -3.66 6.94 27.67
N PRO A 100 -2.45 6.37 27.60
CA PRO A 100 -1.22 7.10 27.93
C PRO A 100 -0.93 8.27 26.99
N LEU A 101 -1.55 8.27 25.80
CA LEU A 101 -1.39 9.31 24.79
C LEU A 101 -2.52 10.35 24.81
N SER A 102 -3.48 10.30 25.75
CA SER A 102 -4.64 11.20 25.73
C SER A 102 -4.31 12.68 25.86
N ASN A 103 -3.20 13.01 26.53
CA ASN A 103 -2.74 14.38 26.75
C ASN A 103 -1.52 14.73 25.87
N TRP A 104 -1.37 14.08 24.71
CA TRP A 104 -0.21 14.28 23.84
C TRP A 104 -0.01 15.74 23.39
N GLN A 105 -1.10 16.50 23.29
CA GLN A 105 -1.12 17.91 22.91
C GLN A 105 -0.47 18.82 23.97
N GLU A 106 -0.47 18.42 25.24
CA GLU A 106 0.14 19.18 26.35
C GLU A 106 1.67 19.05 26.35
N SER A 107 2.19 17.95 25.84
CA SER A 107 3.63 17.69 25.78
C SER A 107 4.26 18.33 24.55
N LYS A 108 5.17 19.30 24.77
CA LYS A 108 5.90 19.96 23.68
C LYS A 108 6.85 19.03 22.92
N SER A 109 7.30 17.95 23.55
CA SER A 109 8.24 16.98 22.97
C SER A 109 7.56 15.81 22.26
N LEU A 110 6.22 15.72 22.33
CA LEU A 110 5.46 14.61 21.73
C LEU A 110 4.66 15.09 20.51
N ARG A 111 4.71 14.30 19.44
CA ARG A 111 3.92 14.48 18.22
C ARG A 111 3.42 13.12 17.75
N LEU A 112 2.13 13.05 17.47
CA LEU A 112 1.52 11.90 16.82
C LEU A 112 1.45 12.16 15.32
N LEU A 113 1.74 11.13 14.52
CA LEU A 113 1.74 11.21 13.07
C LEU A 113 1.12 9.94 12.50
N ASN A 114 0.06 10.10 11.72
CA ASN A 114 -0.63 9.02 11.05
C ASN A 114 -0.63 9.30 9.53
N LEU A 115 0.23 8.58 8.80
CA LEU A 115 0.31 8.68 7.34
C LEU A 115 -0.66 7.69 6.70
N VAL A 116 -1.43 8.16 5.71
CA VAL A 116 -2.43 7.31 5.03
C VAL A 116 -1.80 6.46 3.94
N TYR A 117 -0.88 7.03 3.16
CA TYR A 117 -0.30 6.39 1.98
C TYR A 117 1.20 6.11 2.11
N ASP A 118 1.67 5.14 1.35
CA ASP A 118 3.09 4.91 1.09
C ASP A 118 3.36 4.74 -0.40
N VAL A 119 4.62 5.00 -0.77
CA VAL A 119 5.13 4.83 -2.13
C VAL A 119 6.04 3.61 -2.13
N THR A 120 5.64 2.58 -2.87
CA THR A 120 6.40 1.34 -3.06
C THR A 120 7.22 1.44 -4.35
N PRO A 121 8.56 1.30 -4.26
CA PRO A 121 9.42 1.28 -5.45
C PRO A 121 9.05 0.15 -6.42
N LEU A 122 9.21 0.43 -7.71
CA LEU A 122 8.86 -0.51 -8.79
C LEU A 122 9.64 -1.85 -8.71
N GLU A 123 10.84 -1.87 -8.13
CA GLU A 123 11.70 -3.07 -8.01
C GLU A 123 11.09 -4.16 -7.12
N LEU A 124 10.22 -3.74 -6.18
CA LEU A 124 9.53 -4.63 -5.25
C LEU A 124 8.23 -5.20 -5.83
N VAL A 125 7.80 -4.73 -7.00
CA VAL A 125 6.54 -5.10 -7.64
C VAL A 125 6.85 -5.85 -8.92
N ASP A 126 6.35 -7.07 -9.04
CA ASP A 126 6.66 -7.90 -10.20
C ASP A 126 5.70 -7.65 -11.37
N LEU A 127 4.42 -7.37 -11.07
CA LEU A 127 3.41 -7.20 -12.11
C LEU A 127 2.28 -6.26 -11.71
N VAL A 128 1.83 -5.45 -12.67
CA VAL A 128 0.59 -4.68 -12.58
C VAL A 128 -0.48 -5.32 -13.45
N ILE A 129 -1.62 -5.62 -12.83
CA ILE A 129 -2.82 -6.15 -13.49
C ILE A 129 -3.80 -5.00 -13.69
N THR A 130 -4.08 -4.70 -14.95
CA THR A 130 -5.03 -3.67 -15.39
C THR A 130 -6.08 -4.25 -16.33
N GLU A 131 -7.06 -3.45 -16.72
CA GLU A 131 -8.05 -3.80 -17.76
C GLU A 131 -7.44 -4.00 -19.15
N LEU A 132 -6.25 -3.44 -19.43
CA LEU A 132 -5.50 -3.68 -20.67
C LEU A 132 -4.72 -5.00 -20.63
N GLY A 133 -4.69 -5.65 -19.46
CA GLY A 133 -3.97 -6.88 -19.22
C GLY A 133 -2.82 -6.70 -18.23
N MET A 134 -1.89 -7.67 -18.30
CA MET A 134 -0.73 -7.79 -17.44
C MET A 134 0.41 -6.95 -18.02
N ILE A 135 0.81 -5.90 -17.31
CA ILE A 135 1.87 -4.98 -17.74
C ILE A 135 2.92 -4.82 -16.63
N PRO A 136 4.19 -4.58 -16.97
CA PRO A 136 5.19 -4.20 -15.98
C PRO A 136 4.95 -2.76 -15.50
N CYS A 137 5.43 -2.44 -14.29
CA CYS A 137 5.34 -1.09 -13.72
C CYS A 137 5.96 0.00 -14.60
N THR A 138 6.98 -0.34 -15.40
CA THR A 138 7.67 0.58 -16.31
C THR A 138 6.83 0.97 -17.52
N SER A 139 5.74 0.26 -17.81
CA SER A 139 4.83 0.56 -18.93
C SER A 139 3.76 1.60 -18.58
N VAL A 140 3.70 2.10 -17.34
CA VAL A 140 2.71 3.09 -16.91
C VAL A 140 2.70 4.37 -17.78
N PRO A 141 3.84 5.00 -18.11
CA PRO A 141 3.87 6.17 -19.01
C PRO A 141 3.36 5.88 -20.42
N VAL A 142 3.56 4.65 -20.91
CA VAL A 142 3.09 4.24 -22.24
C VAL A 142 1.57 4.23 -22.27
N VAL A 143 0.95 3.66 -21.24
CA VAL A 143 -0.51 3.62 -21.11
C VAL A 143 -1.09 5.03 -20.96
N LEU A 144 -0.46 5.89 -20.16
CA LEU A 144 -0.86 7.30 -20.01
C LEU A 144 -0.82 8.03 -21.36
N ARG A 145 0.24 7.82 -22.15
CA ARG A 145 0.37 8.42 -23.47
C ARG A 145 -0.71 7.95 -24.44
N VAL A 146 -1.02 6.65 -24.47
CA VAL A 146 -2.07 6.12 -25.36
C VAL A 146 -3.43 6.73 -25.02
N LYS A 147 -3.75 6.82 -23.72
CA LYS A 147 -5.01 7.43 -23.27
C LYS A 147 -5.14 8.92 -23.61
N ASN A 148 -4.07 9.70 -23.47
CA ASN A 148 -4.10 11.13 -23.76
C ASN A 148 -4.28 11.44 -25.25
N VAL A 149 -4.06 10.47 -26.15
CA VAL A 149 -4.30 10.61 -27.59
C VAL A 149 -5.74 10.29 -27.99
N GLU A 150 -6.44 9.50 -27.17
CA GLU A 150 -7.83 9.10 -27.40
C GLU A 150 -8.86 10.09 -26.81
N GLN A 151 -8.42 11.05 -25.98
CA GLN A 151 -9.22 12.14 -25.42
C GLN A 151 -9.07 13.42 -26.24
#